data_AF-A0A8J7TGX6-F1
#
_entry.id   AF-A0A8J7TGX6-F1
#
_cell.length_a   1.000
_cell.length_b   1.000
_cell.length_c   1.000
_cell.angle_alpha   90.00
_cell.angle_beta   90.00
_cell.angle_gamma   90.00
#
_symmetry.space_group_name_H-M   'P 1'
#
loop_
_entity.id
_entity.type
_entity.pdbx_description
1 polymer ?
#
loop_
_entity_poly.entity_id
_entity_poly.type
_entity_poly.pdbx_seq_one_letter_code
_entity_poly.pdbx_strand_id
1 'polypeptide(L)'
;MGDFENLEVTEEMMEQANEKKMEAIGAMGEGDLPKALDLFTEAIKLNPRLAILYAKRASVYIRMQKPNAAVRDCDRAIAINPDSAQPYKWRGKAHRLLGHWEEAARDLATACKLDYDEEASAMLKEVQPRANKIAEHRRKYERKREEREVREKRDRVKKAREEHERAQREEEARQQASGAHGGFPGGAGFPGGVPFGMPGLNEIFNDPEVLMAMKDPEVMAAFQDVAQNPANISKYQSNPKIMALITKLSAKFGGAQP
;
A
#
# COMPACT_ATOMS: atom_id res chain seq x y z
N MET A 1 4.46 22.46 -22.30
CA MET A 1 3.31 22.45 -21.37
C MET A 1 3.24 23.86 -20.83
N GLY A 2 2.38 24.70 -21.40
CA GLY A 2 2.24 26.10 -21.00
C GLY A 2 1.27 26.24 -19.84
N ASP A 3 1.43 27.33 -19.09
CA ASP A 3 0.75 27.78 -17.86
C ASP A 3 -0.79 27.94 -17.96
N PHE A 4 -1.50 27.02 -18.60
CA PHE A 4 -2.96 27.06 -18.73
C PHE A 4 -3.70 26.82 -17.41
N GLU A 5 -3.00 26.36 -16.36
CA GLU A 5 -3.62 26.14 -15.05
C GLU A 5 -3.90 27.46 -14.32
N ASN A 6 -3.12 28.51 -14.59
CA ASN A 6 -3.24 29.82 -13.93
C ASN A 6 -3.86 30.91 -14.83
N LEU A 7 -4.34 30.54 -16.03
CA LEU A 7 -4.98 31.49 -16.93
C LEU A 7 -6.32 31.96 -16.34
N GLU A 8 -6.45 33.28 -16.16
CA GLU A 8 -7.73 33.91 -15.86
C GLU A 8 -8.58 33.95 -17.14
N VAL A 9 -9.72 33.26 -17.11
CA VAL A 9 -10.61 33.15 -18.26
C VAL A 9 -11.69 34.23 -18.13
N THR A 10 -11.64 35.24 -18.99
CA THR A 10 -12.66 36.31 -19.04
C THR A 10 -13.93 35.85 -19.75
N GLU A 11 -15.05 36.57 -19.57
CA GLU A 11 -16.31 36.27 -20.28
C GLU A 11 -16.13 36.28 -21.80
N GLU A 12 -15.40 37.27 -22.34
CA GLU A 12 -15.08 37.34 -23.77
C GLU A 12 -14.31 36.10 -24.26
N MET A 13 -13.32 35.63 -23.49
CA MET A 13 -12.59 34.40 -23.82
C MET A 13 -13.50 33.17 -23.79
N MET A 14 -14.48 33.12 -22.89
CA MET A 14 -15.47 32.03 -22.85
C MET A 14 -16.38 32.06 -24.08
N GLU A 15 -16.84 33.23 -24.51
CA GLU A 15 -17.65 33.41 -25.72
C GLU A 15 -16.87 32.98 -26.96
N GLN A 16 -15.65 33.49 -27.13
CA GLN A 16 -14.76 33.11 -28.25
C GLN A 16 -14.45 31.61 -28.23
N ALA A 17 -14.19 31.02 -27.07
CA ALA A 17 -13.98 29.58 -26.94
C ALA A 17 -15.23 28.79 -27.36
N ASN A 18 -16.42 29.30 -27.03
CA ASN A 18 -17.69 28.68 -27.39
C ASN A 18 -17.96 28.78 -28.90
N GLU A 19 -17.67 29.91 -29.54
CA GLU A 19 -17.74 30.07 -31.00
C GLU A 19 -16.81 29.07 -31.70
N LYS A 20 -15.53 29.04 -31.30
CA LYS A 20 -14.55 28.08 -31.85
C LYS A 20 -14.96 26.63 -31.65
N LYS A 21 -15.58 26.30 -30.51
CA LYS A 21 -16.16 24.97 -30.26
C LYS A 21 -17.28 24.65 -31.27
N MET A 22 -18.17 25.60 -31.55
CA MET A 22 -19.27 25.39 -32.50
C MET A 22 -18.74 25.23 -33.93
N GLU A 23 -17.79 26.05 -34.35
CA GLU A 23 -17.09 25.89 -35.64
C GLU A 23 -16.40 24.53 -35.75
N ALA A 24 -15.72 24.09 -34.68
CA ALA A 24 -15.05 22.80 -34.64
C ALA A 24 -16.03 21.63 -34.79
N ILE A 25 -17.21 21.73 -34.17
CA ILE A 25 -18.28 20.73 -34.31
C ILE A 25 -18.82 20.71 -35.74
N GLY A 26 -18.97 21.89 -36.37
CA GLY A 26 -19.35 22.02 -37.79
C GLY A 26 -18.35 21.32 -38.71
N ALA A 27 -17.07 21.68 -38.60
CA ALA A 27 -15.98 21.05 -39.38
C ALA A 27 -15.92 19.54 -39.16
N MET A 28 -16.15 19.07 -37.93
CA MET A 28 -16.22 17.65 -37.61
C MET A 28 -17.40 16.94 -38.28
N GLY A 29 -18.55 17.62 -38.42
CA GLY A 29 -19.74 17.13 -39.14
C GLY A 29 -19.53 17.05 -40.64
N GLU A 30 -18.79 18.00 -41.21
CA GLU A 30 -18.36 18.01 -42.63
C GLU A 30 -17.27 16.96 -42.91
N GLY A 31 -16.61 16.43 -41.87
CA GLY A 31 -15.55 15.43 -41.98
C GLY A 31 -14.14 16.01 -42.06
N ASP A 32 -13.98 17.33 -41.98
CA ASP A 32 -12.67 18.00 -41.91
C ASP A 32 -12.08 17.89 -40.50
N LEU A 33 -11.49 16.72 -40.23
CA LEU A 33 -10.87 16.41 -38.94
C LEU A 33 -9.67 17.30 -38.59
N PRO A 34 -8.75 17.62 -39.53
CA PRO A 34 -7.66 18.56 -39.26
C PRO A 34 -8.17 19.94 -38.79
N LYS A 35 -9.13 20.53 -39.51
CA LYS A 35 -9.69 21.84 -39.15
C LYS A 35 -10.39 21.78 -37.80
N ALA A 36 -11.18 20.74 -37.53
CA ALA A 36 -11.83 20.56 -36.24
C ALA A 36 -10.82 20.48 -35.08
N LEU A 37 -9.69 19.81 -35.29
CA LEU A 37 -8.63 19.67 -34.29
C LEU A 37 -7.95 21.00 -33.98
N ASP A 38 -7.68 21.82 -35.00
CA ASP A 38 -7.10 23.15 -34.84
C ASP A 38 -8.06 24.08 -34.09
N LEU A 39 -9.34 24.10 -34.48
CA LEU A 39 -10.38 24.90 -33.83
C LEU A 39 -10.61 24.49 -32.37
N PHE A 40 -10.64 23.19 -32.05
CA PHE A 40 -10.70 22.75 -30.65
C PHE A 40 -9.43 23.14 -29.87
N THR A 41 -8.28 23.17 -30.52
CA THR A 41 -7.03 23.60 -29.88
C THR A 41 -7.03 25.09 -29.60
N GLU A 42 -7.56 25.92 -30.50
CA GLU A 42 -7.81 27.35 -30.26
C GLU A 42 -8.80 27.56 -29.11
N ALA A 43 -9.93 26.84 -29.11
CA ALA A 43 -10.91 26.90 -28.03
C ALA A 43 -10.30 26.55 -26.66
N ILE A 44 -9.42 25.54 -26.60
CA ILE A 44 -8.73 25.14 -25.37
C ILE A 44 -7.73 26.20 -24.89
N LYS A 45 -7.05 26.91 -25.79
CA LYS A 45 -6.16 28.02 -25.41
C LYS A 45 -6.93 29.16 -24.76
N LEU A 46 -8.17 29.40 -25.22
CA LEU A 46 -9.07 30.43 -24.69
C LEU A 46 -9.72 29.99 -23.37
N ASN A 47 -10.18 28.74 -23.27
CA ASN A 47 -10.79 28.20 -22.06
C ASN A 47 -10.26 26.79 -21.73
N PRO A 48 -9.11 26.68 -21.03
CA PRO A 48 -8.48 25.40 -20.70
C PRO A 48 -9.16 24.65 -19.54
N ARG A 49 -10.19 25.23 -18.91
CA ARG A 49 -10.93 24.62 -17.80
C ARG A 49 -12.26 24.03 -18.23
N LEU A 50 -12.54 24.01 -19.54
CA LEU A 50 -13.78 23.46 -20.08
C LEU A 50 -13.58 22.01 -20.55
N ALA A 51 -13.97 21.05 -19.70
CA ALA A 51 -13.78 19.61 -19.92
C ALA A 51 -14.29 19.10 -21.28
N ILE A 52 -15.43 19.65 -21.75
CA ILE A 52 -16.05 19.20 -23.00
C ILE A 52 -15.18 19.47 -24.23
N LEU A 53 -14.32 20.50 -24.22
CA LEU A 53 -13.42 20.79 -25.35
C LEU A 53 -12.41 19.65 -25.55
N TYR A 54 -11.81 19.20 -24.45
CA TYR A 54 -10.89 18.06 -24.45
C TYR A 54 -11.60 16.76 -24.86
N ALA A 55 -12.79 16.50 -24.32
CA ALA A 55 -13.57 15.31 -24.70
C ALA A 55 -13.90 15.28 -26.21
N LYS A 56 -14.30 16.42 -26.79
CA LYS A 56 -14.59 16.53 -28.22
C LYS A 56 -13.32 16.42 -29.07
N ARG A 57 -12.21 17.05 -28.68
CA ARG A 57 -10.92 16.88 -29.37
C ARG A 57 -10.40 15.45 -29.31
N ALA A 58 -10.59 14.75 -28.19
CA ALA A 58 -10.30 13.32 -28.07
C ALA A 58 -11.11 12.49 -29.08
N SER A 59 -12.39 12.81 -29.28
CA SER A 59 -13.21 12.12 -30.30
C SER A 59 -12.68 12.33 -31.72
N VAL A 60 -12.15 13.51 -32.05
CA VAL A 60 -11.46 13.79 -33.32
C VAL A 60 -10.19 12.95 -33.43
N TYR A 61 -9.35 12.92 -32.39
CA TYR A 61 -8.15 12.08 -32.38
C TYR A 61 -8.47 10.59 -32.59
N ILE A 62 -9.59 10.09 -32.06
CA ILE A 62 -10.04 8.72 -32.30
C ILE A 62 -10.41 8.50 -33.76
N ARG A 63 -11.16 9.41 -34.38
CA ARG A 63 -11.48 9.35 -35.82
C ARG A 63 -10.22 9.38 -36.70
N MET A 64 -9.17 10.07 -36.25
CA MET A 64 -7.86 10.12 -36.90
C MET A 64 -6.92 8.96 -36.54
N GLN A 65 -7.37 7.95 -35.78
CA GLN A 65 -6.55 6.84 -35.30
C GLN A 65 -5.30 7.26 -34.49
N LYS A 66 -5.42 8.32 -33.69
CA LYS A 66 -4.38 8.82 -32.78
C LYS A 66 -4.74 8.56 -31.31
N PRO A 67 -4.83 7.29 -30.85
CA PRO A 67 -5.38 6.96 -29.54
C PRO A 67 -4.55 7.52 -28.36
N ASN A 68 -3.22 7.59 -28.47
CA ASN A 68 -2.38 8.15 -27.41
C ASN A 68 -2.64 9.65 -27.15
N ALA A 69 -3.00 10.41 -28.19
CA ALA A 69 -3.39 11.82 -28.02
C ALA A 69 -4.79 11.91 -27.40
N ALA A 70 -5.72 11.05 -27.83
CA ALA A 70 -7.06 10.97 -27.24
C ALA A 70 -7.02 10.64 -25.75
N VAL A 71 -6.17 9.70 -25.31
CA VAL A 71 -6.01 9.37 -23.88
C VAL A 71 -5.62 10.60 -23.07
N ARG A 72 -4.62 11.37 -23.50
CA ARG A 72 -4.16 12.58 -22.80
C ARG A 72 -5.28 13.62 -22.65
N ASP A 73 -6.06 13.83 -23.70
CA ASP A 73 -7.20 14.76 -23.65
C ASP A 73 -8.30 14.23 -22.73
N CYS A 74 -8.59 12.92 -22.77
CA CYS A 74 -9.57 12.33 -21.87
C CYS A 74 -9.13 12.43 -20.40
N ASP A 75 -7.85 12.19 -20.11
CA ASP A 75 -7.30 12.34 -18.76
C ASP A 75 -7.49 13.77 -18.25
N ARG A 76 -7.20 14.78 -19.09
CA ARG A 76 -7.45 16.18 -18.72
C ARG A 76 -8.93 16.47 -18.54
N ALA A 77 -9.79 15.96 -19.41
CA ALA A 77 -11.24 16.15 -19.30
C ALA A 77 -11.79 15.54 -18.00
N ILE A 78 -11.33 14.35 -17.61
CA ILE A 78 -11.71 13.65 -16.37
C ILE A 78 -11.18 14.39 -15.14
N ALA A 79 -9.95 14.92 -15.20
CA ALA A 79 -9.39 15.72 -14.11
C ALA A 79 -10.20 17.01 -13.85
N ILE A 80 -10.79 17.60 -14.90
CA ILE A 80 -11.63 18.79 -14.79
C ILE A 80 -13.06 18.42 -14.36
N ASN A 81 -13.66 17.39 -14.96
CA ASN A 81 -15.01 16.93 -14.66
C ASN A 81 -15.07 15.39 -14.67
N PRO A 82 -14.94 14.75 -13.50
CA PRO A 82 -14.97 13.29 -13.37
C PRO A 82 -16.37 12.68 -13.53
N ASP A 83 -17.43 13.49 -13.49
CA ASP A 83 -18.81 13.00 -13.61
C ASP A 83 -19.30 12.96 -15.07
N SER A 84 -18.47 13.40 -16.02
CA SER A 84 -18.79 13.33 -17.44
C SER A 84 -18.52 11.94 -18.01
N ALA A 85 -19.54 11.29 -18.59
CA ALA A 85 -19.39 9.98 -19.22
C ALA A 85 -18.54 9.99 -20.51
N GLN A 86 -18.57 11.09 -21.27
CA GLN A 86 -17.97 11.19 -22.61
C GLN A 86 -16.45 10.93 -22.62
N PRO A 87 -15.64 11.56 -21.73
CA PRO A 87 -14.21 11.25 -21.63
C PRO A 87 -13.91 9.77 -21.41
N TYR A 88 -14.66 9.09 -20.53
CA TYR A 88 -14.47 7.66 -20.27
C TYR A 88 -14.79 6.82 -21.52
N LYS A 89 -15.89 7.15 -22.22
CA LYS A 89 -16.23 6.48 -23.49
C LYS A 89 -15.08 6.60 -24.51
N TRP A 90 -14.54 7.80 -24.71
CA TRP A 90 -13.47 8.03 -25.68
C TRP A 90 -12.14 7.42 -25.25
N ARG A 91 -11.79 7.49 -23.95
CA ARG A 91 -10.58 6.85 -23.40
C ARG A 91 -10.65 5.33 -23.49
N GLY A 92 -11.82 4.74 -23.20
CA GLY A 92 -12.07 3.32 -23.37
C GLY A 92 -11.91 2.87 -24.83
N LYS A 93 -12.44 3.66 -25.78
CA LYS A 93 -12.24 3.43 -27.22
C LYS A 93 -10.76 3.57 -27.63
N ALA A 94 -10.03 4.52 -27.05
CA ALA A 94 -8.60 4.69 -27.26
C ALA A 94 -7.79 3.50 -26.78
N HIS A 95 -8.05 3.04 -25.55
CA HIS A 95 -7.41 1.86 -24.96
C HIS A 95 -7.72 0.59 -25.76
N ARG A 96 -8.94 0.45 -26.28
CA ARG A 96 -9.29 -0.65 -27.19
C ARG A 96 -8.41 -0.66 -28.44
N LEU A 97 -8.18 0.50 -29.06
CA LEU A 97 -7.30 0.63 -30.23
C LEU A 97 -5.82 0.33 -29.90
N LEU A 98 -5.39 0.63 -28.66
CA LEU A 98 -4.04 0.31 -28.17
C LEU A 98 -3.88 -1.15 -27.71
N GLY A 99 -4.97 -1.92 -27.63
CA GLY A 99 -4.95 -3.28 -27.08
C GLY A 99 -4.85 -3.34 -25.54
N HIS A 100 -5.11 -2.23 -24.86
CA HIS A 100 -5.16 -2.13 -23.39
C HIS A 100 -6.54 -2.58 -22.91
N TRP A 101 -6.79 -3.90 -22.94
CA TRP A 101 -8.14 -4.45 -22.77
C TRP A 101 -8.73 -4.22 -21.37
N GLU A 102 -7.93 -4.32 -20.31
CA GLU A 102 -8.40 -4.11 -18.93
C GLU A 102 -8.82 -2.66 -18.68
N GLU A 103 -8.01 -1.71 -19.16
CA GLU A 103 -8.29 -0.27 -19.07
C GLU A 103 -9.49 0.09 -19.92
N ALA A 104 -9.59 -0.44 -21.14
CA ALA A 104 -10.75 -0.24 -22.01
C ALA A 104 -12.05 -0.71 -21.35
N ALA A 105 -12.05 -1.91 -20.76
CA ALA A 105 -13.22 -2.46 -20.08
C ALA A 105 -13.63 -1.60 -18.88
N ARG A 106 -12.65 -1.14 -18.08
CA ARG A 106 -12.90 -0.28 -16.92
C ARG A 106 -13.55 1.04 -17.34
N ASP A 107 -12.97 1.73 -18.31
CA ASP A 107 -13.46 3.03 -18.76
C ASP A 107 -14.84 2.93 -19.42
N LEU A 108 -15.06 1.93 -20.28
CA LEU A 108 -16.37 1.73 -20.90
C LEU A 108 -17.46 1.37 -19.87
N ALA A 109 -17.12 0.58 -18.85
CA ALA A 109 -18.04 0.30 -17.75
C ALA A 109 -18.36 1.55 -16.93
N THR A 110 -17.37 2.40 -16.65
CA THR A 110 -17.58 3.69 -15.99
C THR A 110 -18.45 4.62 -16.84
N ALA A 111 -18.20 4.70 -18.15
CA ALA A 111 -19.02 5.48 -19.07
C ALA A 111 -20.49 5.04 -19.00
N CYS A 112 -20.77 3.74 -19.18
CA CYS A 112 -22.13 3.20 -19.12
C CYS A 112 -22.80 3.36 -17.75
N LYS A 113 -22.02 3.43 -16.67
CA LYS A 113 -22.54 3.68 -15.31
C LYS A 113 -22.96 5.14 -15.11
N LEU A 114 -22.19 6.08 -15.67
CA LEU A 114 -22.47 7.51 -15.59
C LEU A 114 -23.61 7.91 -16.52
N ASP A 115 -23.56 7.45 -17.77
CA ASP A 115 -24.59 7.67 -18.77
C ASP A 115 -24.61 6.50 -19.75
N TYR A 116 -25.76 5.83 -19.85
CA TYR A 116 -25.87 4.64 -20.69
C TYR A 116 -25.79 5.04 -22.17
N ASP A 117 -24.77 4.54 -22.86
CA ASP A 117 -24.56 4.71 -24.29
C ASP A 117 -24.45 3.32 -24.95
N GLU A 118 -25.23 3.10 -26.01
CA GLU A 118 -25.31 1.80 -26.68
C GLU A 118 -23.98 1.41 -27.35
N GLU A 119 -23.26 2.37 -27.94
CA GLU A 119 -21.95 2.15 -28.56
C GLU A 119 -20.92 1.74 -27.50
N ALA A 120 -20.89 2.44 -26.35
CA ALA A 120 -20.03 2.11 -25.23
C ALA A 120 -20.33 0.72 -24.65
N SER A 121 -21.61 0.39 -24.49
CA SER A 121 -22.07 -0.92 -24.03
C SER A 121 -21.69 -2.05 -24.99
N ALA A 122 -21.83 -1.84 -26.30
CA ALA A 122 -21.39 -2.78 -27.32
C ALA A 122 -19.88 -3.00 -27.28
N MET A 123 -19.08 -1.92 -27.24
CA MET A 123 -17.63 -2.01 -27.10
C MET A 123 -17.22 -2.72 -25.80
N LEU A 124 -17.93 -2.49 -24.69
CA LEU A 124 -17.66 -3.15 -23.42
C LEU A 124 -17.78 -4.67 -23.56
N LYS A 125 -18.85 -5.15 -24.20
CA LYS A 125 -19.06 -6.58 -24.47
C LYS A 125 -17.93 -7.19 -25.32
N GLU A 126 -17.38 -6.44 -26.26
CA GLU A 126 -16.25 -6.90 -27.09
C GLU A 126 -14.94 -7.02 -26.29
N VAL A 127 -14.64 -6.05 -25.42
CA VAL A 127 -13.36 -6.01 -24.69
C VAL A 127 -13.36 -6.90 -23.46
N GLN A 128 -14.52 -7.16 -22.85
CA GLN A 128 -14.64 -7.87 -21.58
C GLN A 128 -13.99 -9.26 -21.56
N PRO A 129 -14.18 -10.14 -22.58
CA PRO A 129 -13.57 -11.47 -22.55
C PRO A 129 -12.04 -11.41 -22.58
N ARG A 130 -11.47 -10.45 -23.32
CA ARG A 130 -10.01 -10.26 -23.40
C ARG A 130 -9.47 -9.71 -22.08
N ALA A 131 -10.15 -8.73 -21.49
CA ALA A 131 -9.81 -8.19 -20.18
C ALA A 131 -9.83 -9.27 -19.10
N ASN A 132 -10.89 -10.09 -19.05
CA ASN A 132 -11.04 -11.17 -18.07
C ASN A 132 -9.91 -12.20 -18.19
N LYS A 133 -9.56 -12.63 -19.41
CA LYS A 133 -8.47 -13.58 -19.63
C LYS A 133 -7.12 -13.05 -19.14
N ILE A 134 -6.85 -11.76 -19.35
CA ILE A 134 -5.63 -11.11 -18.86
C ILE A 134 -5.63 -11.05 -17.33
N ALA A 135 -6.74 -10.63 -16.74
CA ALA A 135 -6.89 -10.55 -15.29
C ALA A 135 -6.74 -11.93 -14.61
N GLU A 136 -7.35 -12.98 -15.18
CA GLU A 136 -7.24 -14.36 -14.69
C GLU A 136 -5.81 -14.88 -14.79
N HIS A 137 -5.13 -14.62 -15.91
CA HIS A 137 -3.73 -14.98 -16.08
C HIS A 137 -2.87 -14.29 -15.02
N ARG A 138 -3.01 -12.97 -14.82
CA ARG A 138 -2.28 -12.23 -13.79
C ARG A 138 -2.51 -12.82 -12.39
N ARG A 139 -3.78 -13.03 -12.00
CA ARG A 139 -4.17 -13.62 -10.71
C ARG A 139 -3.58 -15.03 -10.50
N LYS A 140 -3.51 -15.86 -11.56
CA LYS A 140 -2.89 -17.18 -11.49
C LYS A 140 -1.39 -17.09 -11.16
N TYR A 141 -0.67 -16.17 -11.79
CA TYR A 141 0.75 -15.97 -11.55
C TYR A 141 1.03 -15.35 -10.17
N GLU A 142 0.21 -14.40 -9.74
CA GLU A 142 0.28 -13.82 -8.39
C GLU A 142 0.10 -14.89 -7.32
N ARG A 143 -0.97 -15.71 -7.40
CA ARG A 143 -1.17 -16.83 -6.47
C ARG A 143 0.00 -17.80 -6.43
N LYS A 144 0.52 -18.20 -7.60
CA LYS A 144 1.67 -19.12 -7.67
C LYS A 144 2.92 -18.51 -7.03
N ARG A 145 3.12 -17.19 -7.18
CA ARG A 145 4.23 -16.46 -6.55
C ARG A 145 4.05 -16.41 -5.03
N GLU A 146 2.87 -16.06 -4.55
CA GLU A 146 2.54 -16.01 -3.12
C GLU A 146 2.67 -17.39 -2.45
N GLU A 147 2.15 -18.44 -3.07
CA GLU A 147 2.29 -19.83 -2.59
C GLU A 147 3.76 -20.23 -2.45
N ARG A 148 4.60 -19.85 -3.43
CA ARG A 148 6.04 -20.09 -3.37
C ARG A 148 6.68 -19.32 -2.21
N GLU A 149 6.36 -18.04 -2.05
CA GLU A 149 6.88 -17.21 -0.95
C GLU A 149 6.45 -17.74 0.42
N VAL A 150 5.20 -18.19 0.57
CA VAL A 150 4.68 -18.80 1.80
C VAL A 150 5.40 -20.12 2.09
N ARG A 151 5.59 -20.97 1.07
CA ARG A 151 6.32 -22.23 1.20
C ARG A 151 7.77 -21.98 1.63
N GLU A 152 8.47 -21.05 0.97
CA GLU A 152 9.84 -20.70 1.32
C GLU A 152 9.95 -20.13 2.73
N LYS A 153 9.01 -19.28 3.15
CA LYS A 153 8.93 -18.79 4.54
C LYS A 153 8.71 -19.93 5.53
N ARG A 154 7.78 -20.84 5.25
CA ARG A 154 7.50 -22.01 6.10
C ARG A 154 8.73 -22.91 6.23
N ASP A 155 9.42 -23.18 5.13
CA ASP A 155 10.61 -24.04 5.12
C ASP A 155 11.78 -23.38 5.88
N ARG A 156 11.93 -22.04 5.81
CA ARG A 156 12.90 -21.29 6.63
C ARG A 156 12.57 -21.37 8.12
N VAL A 157 11.31 -21.15 8.49
CA VAL A 157 10.88 -21.25 9.91
C VAL A 157 11.09 -22.66 10.43
N LYS A 158 10.78 -23.69 9.63
CA LYS A 158 11.02 -25.09 10.02
C LYS A 158 12.50 -25.38 10.24
N LYS A 159 13.38 -24.98 9.30
CA LYS A 159 14.84 -25.15 9.44
C LYS A 159 15.40 -24.44 10.66
N ALA A 160 14.98 -23.19 10.90
CA ALA A 160 15.40 -22.45 12.09
C ALA A 160 14.97 -23.12 13.40
N ARG A 161 13.75 -23.69 13.44
CA ARG A 161 13.28 -24.47 14.60
C ARG A 161 14.09 -25.75 14.79
N GLU A 162 14.35 -26.50 13.73
CA GLU A 162 15.15 -27.73 13.79
C GLU A 162 16.60 -27.46 14.21
N GLU A 163 17.20 -26.37 13.72
CA GLU A 163 18.54 -25.94 14.11
C GLU A 163 18.59 -25.51 15.57
N HIS A 164 17.59 -24.75 16.03
CA HIS A 164 17.48 -24.34 17.43
C HIS A 164 17.31 -25.55 18.36
N GLU A 165 16.43 -26.50 18.02
CA GLU A 165 16.23 -27.73 18.78
C GLU A 165 17.49 -28.61 18.81
N ARG A 166 18.21 -28.69 17.69
CA ARG A 166 19.49 -29.43 17.62
C ARG A 166 20.56 -28.79 18.50
N ALA A 167 20.67 -27.46 18.48
CA ALA A 167 21.59 -26.71 19.33
C ALA A 167 21.28 -26.94 20.82
N GLN A 168 20.00 -26.89 21.20
CA GLN A 168 19.57 -27.20 22.57
C GLN A 168 19.94 -28.62 23.00
N ARG A 169 19.66 -29.64 22.16
CA ARG A 169 20.02 -31.04 22.46
C ARG A 169 21.53 -31.25 22.59
N GLU A 170 22.32 -30.60 21.74
CA GLU A 170 23.78 -30.68 21.82
C GLU A 170 24.31 -30.03 23.10
N GLU A 171 23.73 -28.91 23.51
CA GLU A 171 24.06 -28.24 24.76
C GLU A 171 23.69 -29.08 25.99
N GLU A 172 22.49 -29.67 26.02
CA GLU A 172 22.06 -30.62 27.06
C GLU A 172 22.99 -31.84 27.14
N ALA A 173 23.38 -32.42 26.00
CA ALA A 173 24.30 -33.55 25.95
C ALA A 173 25.70 -33.17 26.44
N ARG A 174 26.20 -31.97 26.10
CA ARG A 174 27.46 -31.44 26.64
C ARG A 174 27.39 -31.26 28.15
N GLN A 175 26.29 -30.72 28.67
CA GLN A 175 26.08 -30.58 30.11
C GLN A 175 26.06 -31.94 30.81
N GLN A 176 25.35 -32.94 30.27
CA GLN A 176 25.33 -34.30 30.81
C GLN A 176 26.70 -35.00 30.75
N ALA A 177 27.45 -34.85 29.65
CA ALA A 177 28.80 -35.39 29.52
C ALA A 177 29.79 -34.71 30.47
N SER A 178 29.66 -33.40 30.72
CA SER A 178 30.43 -32.69 31.75
C SER A 178 30.01 -33.04 33.19
N GLY A 179 28.84 -33.66 33.37
CA GLY A 179 28.34 -34.15 34.66
C GLY A 179 28.91 -35.50 35.11
N ALA A 180 29.78 -36.14 34.32
CA ALA A 180 30.39 -37.45 34.63
C ALA A 180 31.85 -37.36 35.15
N HIS A 181 32.36 -36.18 35.46
CA HIS A 181 33.66 -36.01 36.11
C HIS A 181 33.62 -34.92 37.19
N GLY A 182 33.74 -35.35 38.45
CA GLY A 182 34.10 -34.49 39.58
C GLY A 182 33.20 -34.66 40.79
N GLY A 183 33.68 -35.45 41.76
CA GLY A 183 33.14 -35.42 43.12
C GLY A 183 33.21 -34.00 43.72
N PHE A 184 32.20 -33.65 44.50
CA PHE A 184 32.13 -32.49 45.40
C PHE A 184 33.30 -32.46 46.42
N PRO A 185 33.56 -31.37 47.19
CA PRO A 185 32.90 -30.05 47.24
C PRO A 185 33.87 -28.83 47.32
N GLY A 186 33.45 -27.63 46.90
CA GLY A 186 34.06 -26.38 47.37
C GLY A 186 33.95 -25.18 46.42
N GLY A 187 32.99 -24.28 46.68
CA GLY A 187 32.88 -22.98 46.00
C GLY A 187 31.45 -22.68 45.56
N ALA A 188 30.70 -21.97 46.39
CA ALA A 188 29.31 -21.59 46.14
C ALA A 188 29.20 -20.59 44.97
N GLY A 189 28.81 -21.08 43.79
CA GLY A 189 28.32 -20.30 42.66
C GLY A 189 26.89 -20.73 42.34
N PHE A 190 25.95 -19.77 42.35
CA PHE A 190 24.52 -19.98 42.13
C PHE A 190 24.21 -20.74 40.83
N PRO A 191 23.30 -21.74 40.84
CA PRO A 191 22.84 -22.42 39.64
C PRO A 191 21.59 -21.73 39.07
N GLY A 192 21.61 -21.37 37.79
CA GLY A 192 20.40 -20.92 37.08
C GLY A 192 20.64 -19.80 36.09
N GLY A 193 21.26 -20.10 34.95
CA GLY A 193 21.31 -19.18 33.81
C GLY A 193 19.96 -19.14 33.11
N VAL A 194 19.25 -18.02 33.20
CA VAL A 194 18.05 -17.73 32.40
C VAL A 194 18.51 -17.10 31.07
N PRO A 195 18.07 -17.58 29.89
CA PRO A 195 18.49 -17.01 28.61
C PRO A 195 17.66 -15.76 28.33
N PHE A 196 18.23 -14.56 28.51
CA PHE A 196 17.54 -13.30 28.26
C PHE A 196 18.11 -12.56 27.04
N GLY A 197 17.45 -12.76 25.89
CA GLY A 197 17.69 -12.02 24.64
C GLY A 197 16.78 -10.79 24.49
N MET A 198 16.78 -9.88 25.47
CA MET A 198 16.10 -8.58 25.38
C MET A 198 17.12 -7.43 25.47
N PRO A 199 17.17 -6.51 24.49
CA PRO A 199 18.05 -5.33 24.56
C PRO A 199 17.66 -4.45 25.75
N GLY A 200 18.64 -4.04 26.58
CA GLY A 200 18.44 -3.14 27.73
C GLY A 200 18.37 -3.83 29.11
N LEU A 201 18.34 -5.16 29.17
CA LEU A 201 18.27 -5.89 30.44
C LEU A 201 19.60 -5.88 31.23
N ASN A 202 20.75 -5.79 30.55
CA ASN A 202 22.06 -5.76 31.20
C ASN A 202 22.26 -4.54 32.12
N GLU A 203 21.54 -3.44 31.87
CA GLU A 203 21.61 -2.24 32.72
C GLU A 203 20.78 -2.40 34.00
N ILE A 204 19.73 -3.23 33.95
CA ILE A 204 18.85 -3.53 35.09
C ILE A 204 19.58 -4.37 36.15
N PHE A 205 20.40 -5.34 35.71
CA PHE A 205 21.15 -6.23 36.59
C PHE A 205 22.40 -5.59 37.21
N ASN A 206 22.78 -4.38 36.80
CA ASN A 206 23.91 -3.66 37.38
C ASN A 206 23.51 -2.64 38.47
N ASP A 207 22.21 -2.51 38.78
CA ASP A 207 21.74 -1.67 39.89
C ASP A 207 21.73 -2.47 41.21
N PRO A 208 22.52 -2.07 42.24
CA PRO A 208 22.58 -2.76 43.52
C PRO A 208 21.23 -2.90 44.22
N GLU A 209 20.32 -1.93 44.04
CA GLU A 209 19.00 -1.96 44.68
C GLU A 209 18.02 -2.87 43.94
N VAL A 210 18.11 -2.95 42.61
CA VAL A 210 17.34 -3.91 41.80
C VAL A 210 17.77 -5.34 42.11
N LEU A 211 19.08 -5.56 42.22
CA LEU A 211 19.64 -6.85 42.65
C LEU A 211 19.18 -7.24 44.06
N MET A 212 19.07 -6.28 44.97
CA MET A 212 18.58 -6.54 46.33
C MET A 212 17.09 -6.87 46.33
N ALA A 213 16.28 -6.18 45.52
CA ALA A 213 14.86 -6.47 45.35
C ALA A 213 14.62 -7.85 44.71
N MET A 214 15.46 -8.27 43.76
CA MET A 214 15.39 -9.60 43.12
C MET A 214 15.77 -10.77 44.05
N LYS A 215 16.38 -10.49 45.21
CA LYS A 215 16.60 -11.51 46.25
C LYS A 215 15.34 -11.83 47.05
N ASP A 216 14.31 -10.97 46.98
CA ASP A 216 13.01 -11.29 47.56
C ASP A 216 12.30 -12.31 46.66
N PRO A 217 11.99 -13.53 47.16
CA PRO A 217 11.35 -14.58 46.37
C PRO A 217 10.01 -14.15 45.76
N GLU A 218 9.29 -13.26 46.46
CA GLU A 218 7.99 -12.75 46.05
C GLU A 218 8.12 -11.81 44.83
N VAL A 219 9.16 -10.98 44.83
CA VAL A 219 9.46 -10.04 43.74
C VAL A 219 9.98 -10.79 42.51
N MET A 220 10.80 -11.81 42.70
CA MET A 220 11.36 -12.62 41.62
C MET A 220 10.26 -13.44 40.91
N ALA A 221 9.36 -14.05 41.68
CA ALA A 221 8.21 -14.78 41.14
C ALA A 221 7.29 -13.87 40.30
N ALA A 222 7.03 -12.66 40.79
CA ALA A 222 6.21 -11.69 40.05
C ALA A 222 6.89 -11.18 38.78
N PHE A 223 8.21 -10.93 38.83
CA PHE A 223 8.98 -10.54 37.64
C PHE A 223 8.93 -11.63 36.56
N GLN A 224 9.03 -12.90 36.96
CA GLN A 224 8.94 -14.04 36.05
C GLN A 224 7.53 -14.18 35.43
N ASP A 225 6.47 -14.01 36.22
CA ASP A 225 5.07 -14.07 35.72
C ASP A 225 4.80 -12.96 34.69
N VAL A 226 5.26 -11.74 34.95
CA VAL A 226 5.10 -10.60 34.03
C VAL A 226 5.99 -10.73 32.79
N ALA A 227 7.21 -11.26 32.93
CA ALA A 227 8.11 -11.49 31.78
C ALA A 227 7.54 -12.53 30.80
N GLN A 228 6.84 -13.54 31.32
CA GLN A 228 6.14 -14.54 30.49
C GLN A 228 4.85 -13.99 29.88
N ASN A 229 4.13 -13.13 30.60
CA ASN A 229 2.91 -12.49 30.11
C ASN A 229 2.76 -11.06 30.65
N PRO A 230 3.06 -10.02 29.83
CA PRO A 230 3.02 -8.63 30.27
C PRO A 230 1.67 -8.16 30.83
N ALA A 231 0.55 -8.81 30.46
CA ALA A 231 -0.77 -8.47 30.98
C ALA A 231 -0.94 -8.79 32.49
N ASN A 232 -0.10 -9.68 33.03
CA ASN A 232 -0.17 -10.10 34.43
C ASN A 232 0.30 -9.02 35.42
N ILE A 233 0.91 -7.92 34.95
CA ILE A 233 1.38 -6.83 35.80
C ILE A 233 0.27 -6.24 36.68
N SER A 234 -0.98 -6.25 36.18
CA SER A 234 -2.16 -5.78 36.92
C SER A 234 -2.39 -6.54 38.23
N LYS A 235 -2.01 -7.82 38.31
CA LYS A 235 -2.17 -8.67 39.50
C LYS A 235 -1.32 -8.19 40.69
N TYR A 236 -0.23 -7.48 40.40
CA TYR A 236 0.77 -7.09 41.40
C TYR A 236 0.68 -5.61 41.78
N GLN A 237 -0.32 -4.88 41.26
CA GLN A 237 -0.52 -3.45 41.55
C GLN A 237 -0.76 -3.15 43.04
N SER A 238 -1.30 -4.11 43.78
CA SER A 238 -1.53 -4.00 45.22
C SER A 238 -0.32 -4.43 46.06
N ASN A 239 0.72 -4.99 45.45
CA ASN A 239 1.92 -5.41 46.18
C ASN A 239 2.92 -4.24 46.26
N PRO A 240 3.17 -3.67 47.46
CA PRO A 240 3.99 -2.48 47.60
C PRO A 240 5.45 -2.71 47.21
N LYS A 241 5.98 -3.93 47.39
CA LYS A 241 7.37 -4.27 47.04
C LYS A 241 7.56 -4.30 45.53
N ILE A 242 6.62 -4.90 44.81
CA ILE A 242 6.66 -5.05 43.35
C ILE A 242 6.41 -3.69 42.69
N MET A 243 5.47 -2.90 43.20
CA MET A 243 5.22 -1.55 42.73
C MET A 243 6.40 -0.61 42.95
N ALA A 244 7.08 -0.70 44.10
CA ALA A 244 8.30 0.08 44.34
C ALA A 244 9.41 -0.23 43.32
N LEU A 245 9.56 -1.50 42.92
CA LEU A 245 10.51 -1.91 41.89
C LEU A 245 10.09 -1.39 40.50
N ILE A 246 8.80 -1.55 40.14
CA ILE A 246 8.26 -1.08 38.85
C ILE A 246 8.42 0.45 38.71
N THR A 247 8.08 1.22 39.74
CA THR A 247 8.21 2.69 39.73
C THR A 247 9.66 3.13 39.58
N LYS A 248 10.61 2.42 40.19
CA LYS A 248 12.04 2.71 40.03
C LYS A 248 12.54 2.38 38.62
N LEU A 249 12.16 1.23 38.08
CA LEU A 249 12.50 0.85 36.71
C LEU A 249 11.88 1.83 35.69
N SER A 250 10.63 2.25 35.91
CA SER A 250 10.00 3.27 35.05
C SER A 250 10.66 4.63 35.18
N ALA A 251 11.11 5.05 36.36
CA ALA A 251 11.82 6.32 36.53
C ALA A 251 13.24 6.30 35.92
N LYS A 252 13.89 5.13 35.88
CA LYS A 252 15.27 4.97 35.41
C LYS A 252 15.37 4.71 33.91
N PHE A 253 14.36 4.06 33.31
CA PHE A 253 14.32 3.71 31.89
C PHE A 253 13.22 4.43 31.11
N GLY A 254 12.20 4.95 31.78
CA GLY A 254 11.17 5.82 31.22
C GLY A 254 11.61 7.27 31.31
N GLY A 255 12.46 7.68 30.36
CA GLY A 255 12.62 9.09 30.06
C GLY A 255 11.26 9.74 29.81
N ALA A 256 11.04 10.86 30.48
CA ALA A 256 9.94 11.80 30.36
C ALA A 256 9.22 11.83 28.98
N GLN A 257 7.89 11.79 29.00
CA GLN A 257 7.11 12.68 28.13
C GLN A 257 7.08 14.08 28.78
N PRO A 258 6.94 15.17 28.02
CA PRO A 258 6.22 15.28 26.73
C PRO A 258 7.04 14.95 25.48
#